data_AF-A0A382R8P2-F1
#
_entry.id   AF-A0A382R8P2-F1
#
_cell.length_a   1.000
_cell.length_b   1.000
_cell.length_c   1.000
_cell.angle_alpha   90.00
_cell.angle_beta   90.00
_cell.angle_gamma   90.00
#
_symmetry.space_group_name_H-M   'P 1'
#
loop_
_entity.id
_entity.type
_entity.pdbx_description
1 polymer ?
#
loop_
_entity_poly.entity_id
_entity_poly.type
_entity_poly.pdbx_seq_one_letter_code
_entity_poly.pdbx_strand_id
1 'polypeptide(L)' 'DLAWSPRLEKNIGFVWLETEYSSPDTELEIHSIDGKLKGVTSEIPFIDAKKKTPSVKLY' A
#
# COMPACT_ATOMS: atom_id res chain seq x y z
N ASP A 1 -0.41 -10.69 0.37
CA ASP A 1 -1.73 -10.53 1.00
C ASP A 1 -2.12 -9.06 0.90
N LEU A 2 -3.36 -8.76 0.51
CA LEU A 2 -3.86 -7.40 0.36
C LEU A 2 -5.00 -7.19 1.35
N ALA A 3 -4.94 -6.11 2.12
CA ALA A 3 -5.98 -5.72 3.06
C ALA A 3 -6.67 -4.44 2.58
N TRP A 4 -8.01 -4.42 2.68
CA TRP A 4 -8.78 -3.20 2.46
C TRP A 4 -8.54 -2.20 3.59
N SER A 5 -8.16 -0.96 3.26
CA SER A 5 -8.07 0.14 4.21
C SER A 5 -9.31 1.04 4.10
N PRO A 6 -10.24 1.04 5.08
CA PRO A 6 -11.41 1.91 5.05
C PRO A 6 -11.09 3.41 5.04
N ARG A 7 -9.93 3.80 5.59
CA ARG A 7 -9.51 5.21 5.67
C ARG A 7 -9.00 5.75 4.34
N LEU A 8 -8.32 4.89 3.57
CA LEU A 8 -7.81 5.23 2.24
C LEU A 8 -8.82 4.91 1.14
N GLU A 9 -9.83 4.11 1.46
CA GLU A 9 -10.79 3.51 0.51
C GLU A 9 -10.07 2.76 -0.61
N LYS A 10 -8.98 2.07 -0.25
CA LYS A 10 -8.10 1.33 -1.18
C LYS A 10 -7.53 0.08 -0.52
N ASN A 11 -7.16 -0.89 -1.35
CA ASN A 11 -6.36 -2.04 -0.93
C ASN A 11 -4.90 -1.63 -0.72
N ILE A 12 -4.29 -2.11 0.37
CA ILE A 12 -2.87 -1.96 0.66
C ILE A 12 -2.26 -3.32 0.99
N GLY A 13 -0.97 -3.51 0.71
CA GLY A 13 -0.27 -4.72 1.08
C GLY A 13 1.22 -4.61 0.82
N PHE A 14 1.95 -5.57 1.35
CA PHE A 14 3.38 -5.69 1.08
C PHE A 14 3.60 -6.45 -0.22
N VAL A 15 4.58 -5.97 -0.99
CA VAL A 15 5.02 -6.58 -2.24
C VAL A 15 6.54 -6.69 -2.21
N TRP A 16 7.04 -7.77 -2.79
CA TRP A 16 8.47 -7.93 -3.05
C TRP A 16 8.73 -7.49 -4.50
N LEU A 17 9.71 -6.61 -4.67
CA LEU A 17 10.10 -6.05 -5.96
C LEU A 17 11.62 -6.18 -6.09
N GLU A 18 12.11 -6.20 -7.33
CA GLU A 18 13.53 -6.00 -7.59
C GLU A 18 13.93 -4.58 -7.19
N THR A 19 15.21 -4.38 -6.86
CA THR A 19 15.67 -3.11 -6.27
C THR A 19 15.44 -1.93 -7.22
N GLU A 20 15.47 -2.17 -8.52
CA GLU A 20 15.26 -1.20 -9.59
C GLU A 20 13.83 -0.63 -9.60
N TYR A 21 12.86 -1.39 -9.08
CA TYR A 21 11.43 -1.01 -9.01
C TYR A 21 10.97 -0.66 -7.59
N SER A 22 11.90 -0.64 -6.63
CA SER A 22 11.59 -0.39 -5.21
C SER A 22 11.42 1.08 -4.86
N SER A 23 11.73 1.99 -5.78
CA SER A 23 11.55 3.43 -5.60
C SER A 23 10.08 3.76 -5.29
N PRO A 24 9.80 4.68 -4.35
CA PRO A 24 8.45 5.19 -4.11
C PRO A 24 7.83 5.79 -5.37
N ASP A 25 6.50 5.84 -5.43
CA ASP A 25 5.73 6.38 -6.56
C ASP A 25 5.91 5.64 -7.90
N THR A 26 6.44 4.41 -7.85
CA THR A 26 6.54 3.53 -9.01
C THR A 26 5.19 2.87 -9.27
N GLU A 27 4.65 3.05 -10.48
CA GLU A 27 3.44 2.35 -10.92
C GLU A 27 3.70 0.87 -11.20
N LEU A 28 2.82 0.01 -10.72
CA LEU A 28 2.89 -1.44 -10.89
C LEU A 28 1.60 -1.99 -11.46
N GLU A 29 1.70 -2.90 -12.42
CA GLU A 29 0.58 -3.73 -12.87
C GLU A 29 0.64 -5.07 -12.11
N ILE A 30 -0.37 -5.34 -11.30
CA ILE A 30 -0.47 -6.54 -10.46
C ILE A 30 -1.45 -7.50 -11.13
N HIS A 31 -1.00 -8.72 -11.43
CA HIS A 31 -1.87 -9.75 -11.96
C HIS A 31 -2.49 -10.55 -10.81
N SER A 32 -3.80 -10.44 -10.62
CA SER A 32 -4.57 -11.22 -9.64
C SER A 32 -5.47 -12.24 -10.35
N ILE A 33 -6.03 -13.17 -9.59
CA ILE A 33 -7.00 -14.17 -10.06
C ILE A 33 -8.23 -13.49 -10.67
N ASP A 34 -8.65 -12.37 -10.08
CA ASP A 34 -9.82 -11.60 -10.53
C ASP A 34 -9.51 -10.60 -11.65
N GLY A 35 -8.26 -10.56 -12.13
CA GLY A 35 -7.81 -9.71 -13.22
C GLY A 35 -6.63 -8.82 -12.87
N LYS A 36 -6.39 -7.82 -13.73
CA LYS A 36 -5.27 -6.88 -13.58
C LYS A 36 -5.66 -5.74 -12.65
N LEU A 37 -4.81 -5.48 -11.67
CA LEU A 37 -4.90 -4.38 -10.71
C LEU A 37 -3.75 -3.41 -10.97
N LYS A 38 -3.97 -2.13 -10.67
CA LYS A 38 -2.92 -1.11 -10.68
C LYS A 38 -2.57 -0.73 -9.25
N GLY A 39 -1.29 -0.68 -8.95
CA GLY A 39 -0.73 -0.28 -7.66
C GLY A 39 0.32 0.81 -7.82
N VAL A 40 0.64 1.47 -6.72
CA VAL A 40 1.77 2.41 -6.63
C VAL A 40 2.59 2.05 -5.39
N THR A 41 3.91 2.04 -5.52
CA THR A 41 4.81 1.80 -4.38
C THR A 41 4.80 3.00 -3.44
N SER A 42 5.06 2.76 -2.17
CA SER A 42 5.13 3.80 -1.15
C SER A 42 6.31 3.53 -0.21
N GLU A 43 6.81 4.57 0.44
CA GLU A 43 7.89 4.46 1.40
C GLU A 43 7.48 3.63 2.63
N ILE A 44 8.46 2.94 3.19
CA ILE A 44 8.33 2.26 4.49
C ILE A 44 9.09 3.09 5.53
N PRO A 45 8.47 3.46 6.66
CA PRO A 45 7.10 3.10 7.06
C PRO A 45 6.03 3.86 6.27
N PHE A 46 4.95 3.16 5.92
CA PHE A 46 3.81 3.80 5.26
C PHE A 46 3.07 4.71 6.26
N ILE A 47 3.11 6.02 6.01
CA ILE A 47 2.40 7.02 6.81
C ILE A 47 1.24 7.58 5.97
N ASP A 48 0.02 7.27 6.39
CA ASP A 48 -1.18 7.93 5.83
C ASP A 48 -1.20 9.41 6.26
N ALA A 49 -0.87 10.31 5.34
CA ALA A 49 -0.86 11.75 5.59
C ALA A 49 -2.25 12.32 5.97
N LYS A 50 -3.35 11.62 5.62
CA LYS A 50 -4.71 12.00 6.05
C LYS A 50 -5.07 11.50 7.43
N LYS A 51 -4.16 10.80 8.12
CA LYS A 51 -4.36 10.32 9.50
C LYS A 51 -4.44 11.50 10.47
N LYS A 52 -5.66 12.04 10.66
CA LYS A 52 -5.96 13.10 11.64
C LYS A 52 -6.02 12.61 13.08
N THR A 53 -6.26 11.31 13.29
CA THR A 53 -6.36 10.70 14.63
C THR A 53 -5.30 9.60 14.78
N PRO A 54 -4.42 9.69 15.79
CA PRO A 54 -3.54 8.58 16.14
C PRO A 54 -4.39 7.36 16.50
N SER A 55 -3.98 6.19 16.02
CA SER A 55 -4.46 4.91 16.54
C SER A 55 -4.06 4.87 18.01
N VAL A 56 -5.04 4.96 18.91
CA VAL A 56 -4.85 4.94 20.36
C VAL A 56 -3.90 3.79 20.71
N LYS A 57 -2.81 4.10 21.44
CA LYS A 57 -2.00 3.07 22.11
C LYS A 57 -2.95 2.34 23.06
N LEU A 58 -3.27 1.08 22.76
CA LEU A 58 -3.79 0.17 23.77
C LEU A 58 -2.62 -0.13 24.71
N TYR A 59 -2.77 0.32 25.95
CA TYR A 59 -1.89 0.00 27.08
C TYR A 59 -2.05 -1.46 27.47
#